data_AF-A0A5I9BKN5-F1
#
_entry.id   AF-A0A5I9BKN5-F1
#
_cell.length_a   1.000
_cell.length_b   1.000
_cell.length_c   1.000
_cell.angle_alpha   90.00
_cell.angle_beta   90.00
_cell.angle_gamma   90.00
#
_symmetry.space_group_name_H-M   'P 1'
#
loop_
_entity.id
_entity.type
_entity.pdbx_description
1 polymer ?
#
loop_
_entity_poly.entity_id
_entity_poly.type
_entity_poly.pdbx_seq_one_letter_code
_entity_poly.pdbx_strand_id
1 'polypeptide(L)'
;MMDWNMLSAIGACCSAIASWGALCYARKALNTWNRQEQFKVKLEFKRALLELEDAFEAMPDNWNSTQYRIARTRVGQQYNAVVHRVDDEAQLYFKKEDLKSAYQNAVRAWVLCEGGIKDKSIHAEWKQLRTGYSQYILTGGNKNCYLSKIEKIYSRIVVFID
;
A
#
# COMPACT_ATOMS: atom_id res chain seq x y z
N MET A 1 -13.87 67.62 5.92
CA MET A 1 -13.96 66.78 4.71
C MET A 1 -12.94 65.67 4.87
N MET A 2 -13.35 64.42 4.76
CA MET A 2 -12.43 63.30 4.89
C MET A 2 -11.68 63.16 3.57
N ASP A 3 -10.37 63.38 3.55
CA ASP A 3 -9.58 63.38 2.31
C ASP A 3 -9.59 62.00 1.66
N TRP A 4 -9.80 61.97 0.33
CA TRP A 4 -9.81 60.77 -0.49
C TRP A 4 -8.53 59.92 -0.32
N ASN A 5 -7.41 60.56 -0.01
CA ASN A 5 -6.13 59.90 0.28
C ASN A 5 -6.14 59.13 1.60
N MET A 6 -6.89 59.59 2.61
CA MET A 6 -7.02 58.88 3.88
C MET A 6 -7.93 57.66 3.74
N LEU A 7 -9.01 57.79 2.96
CA LEU A 7 -9.91 56.68 2.62
C LEU A 7 -9.20 55.60 1.78
N SER A 8 -8.37 56.00 0.80
CA SER A 8 -7.59 55.06 0.00
C SER A 8 -6.48 54.38 0.80
N ALA A 9 -5.81 55.09 1.72
CA ALA A 9 -4.83 54.52 2.63
C ALA A 9 -5.45 53.50 3.60
N ILE A 10 -6.62 53.78 4.17
CA ILE A 10 -7.38 52.83 4.98
C ILE A 10 -7.79 51.60 4.15
N GLY A 11 -8.26 51.82 2.92
CA GLY A 11 -8.58 50.74 1.98
C GLY A 11 -7.37 49.86 1.64
N ALA A 12 -6.19 50.45 1.46
CA ALA A 12 -4.94 49.74 1.20
C ALA A 12 -4.45 48.93 2.43
N CYS A 13 -4.60 49.47 3.64
CA CYS A 13 -4.32 48.72 4.87
C CYS A 13 -5.27 47.54 5.06
N CYS A 14 -6.57 47.74 4.84
CA CYS A 14 -7.57 46.66 4.91
C CYS A 14 -7.32 45.56 3.86
N SER A 15 -6.97 45.92 2.63
CA SER A 15 -6.65 44.95 1.58
C SER A 15 -5.34 44.20 1.84
N ALA A 16 -4.34 44.85 2.43
CA ALA A 16 -3.11 44.22 2.87
C ALA A 16 -3.35 43.19 3.99
N ILE A 17 -4.17 43.53 4.99
CA ILE A 17 -4.55 42.61 6.08
C ILE A 17 -5.35 41.42 5.54
N ALA A 18 -6.31 41.67 4.64
CA ALA A 18 -7.09 40.62 4.00
C ALA A 18 -6.21 39.67 3.17
N SER A 19 -5.25 40.22 2.41
CA SER A 19 -4.28 39.44 1.62
C SER A 19 -3.35 38.61 2.51
N TRP A 20 -2.89 39.17 3.64
CA TRP A 20 -2.08 38.45 4.61
C TRP A 20 -2.86 37.29 5.25
N GLY A 21 -4.11 37.54 5.65
CA GLY A 21 -5.02 36.52 6.13
C GLY A 21 -5.21 35.39 5.12
N ALA A 22 -5.50 35.74 3.86
CA ALA A 22 -5.63 34.76 2.77
C ALA A 22 -4.37 33.92 2.59
N LEU A 23 -3.18 34.53 2.68
CA LEU A 23 -1.90 33.83 2.56
C LEU A 23 -1.64 32.87 3.74
N CYS A 24 -1.99 33.27 4.96
CA CYS A 24 -1.95 32.40 6.13
C CYS A 24 -2.89 31.20 5.99
N TYR A 25 -4.12 31.42 5.53
CA TYR A 25 -5.08 30.35 5.29
C TYR A 25 -4.64 29.41 4.17
N ALA A 26 -4.13 29.94 3.06
CA ALA A 26 -3.58 29.15 1.96
C ALA A 26 -2.41 28.28 2.42
N ARG A 27 -1.51 28.81 3.26
CA ARG A 27 -0.40 28.05 3.84
C ARG A 27 -0.88 26.93 4.76
N LYS A 28 -1.88 27.19 5.60
CA LYS A 28 -2.50 26.15 6.44
C LYS A 28 -3.16 25.07 5.58
N ALA A 29 -3.91 25.45 4.55
CA ALA A 29 -4.56 24.52 3.63
C ALA A 29 -3.53 23.63 2.90
N LEU A 30 -2.42 24.21 2.42
CA LEU A 30 -1.35 23.46 1.75
C LEU A 30 -0.69 22.43 2.69
N ASN A 31 -0.43 22.82 3.93
CA ASN A 31 0.14 21.92 4.94
C ASN A 31 -0.83 20.78 5.29
N THR A 32 -2.12 21.08 5.45
CA THR A 32 -3.15 20.06 5.67
C THR A 32 -3.27 19.12 4.49
N TRP A 33 -3.25 19.65 3.26
CA TRP A 33 -3.33 18.86 2.04
C TRP A 33 -2.14 17.90 1.89
N ASN A 34 -0.91 18.38 2.10
CA ASN A 34 0.28 17.52 2.09
C ASN A 34 0.20 16.41 3.16
N ARG A 35 -0.32 16.72 4.36
CA ARG A 35 -0.55 15.71 5.40
C ARG A 35 -1.60 14.67 4.99
N GLN A 36 -2.66 15.09 4.29
CA GLN A 36 -3.68 14.17 3.76
C GLN A 36 -3.11 13.26 2.66
N GLU A 37 -2.24 13.79 1.79
CA GLU A 37 -1.60 12.99 0.75
C GLU A 37 -0.70 11.91 1.34
N GLN A 38 0.12 12.27 2.34
CA GLN A 38 0.94 11.32 3.10
C GLN A 38 0.11 10.27 3.83
N PHE A 39 -1.06 10.64 4.34
CA PHE A 39 -1.99 9.71 4.96
C PHE A 39 -2.56 8.72 3.93
N LYS A 40 -2.99 9.21 2.77
CA LYS A 40 -3.60 8.40 1.71
C LYS A 40 -2.64 7.30 1.23
N VAL A 41 -1.38 7.64 0.99
CA VAL A 41 -0.38 6.66 0.53
C VAL A 41 -0.03 5.61 1.60
N LYS A 42 -0.04 5.98 2.89
CA LYS A 42 0.16 5.01 3.99
C LYS A 42 -1.03 4.06 4.12
N LEU A 43 -2.25 4.57 3.97
CA LEU A 43 -3.45 3.76 3.96
C LEU A 43 -3.48 2.79 2.77
N GLU A 44 -3.07 3.26 1.59
CA GLU A 44 -2.93 2.43 0.40
C GLU A 44 -1.94 1.28 0.62
N PHE A 45 -0.78 1.56 1.25
CA PHE A 45 0.16 0.51 1.61
C PHE A 45 -0.41 -0.48 2.63
N LYS A 46 -1.10 0.00 3.66
CA LYS A 46 -1.76 -0.86 4.64
C LYS A 46 -2.81 -1.77 3.99
N ARG A 47 -3.63 -1.23 3.09
CA ARG A 47 -4.61 -1.99 2.33
C ARG A 47 -3.93 -3.04 1.44
N ALA A 48 -2.87 -2.68 0.74
CA ALA A 48 -2.15 -3.61 -0.12
C ALA A 48 -1.47 -4.73 0.68
N LEU A 49 -1.06 -4.48 1.94
CA LEU A 49 -0.58 -5.52 2.85
C LEU A 49 -1.69 -6.49 3.27
N LEU A 50 -2.90 -6.00 3.53
CA LEU A 50 -4.05 -6.86 3.83
C LEU A 50 -4.42 -7.73 2.62
N GLU A 51 -4.46 -7.15 1.42
CA GLU A 51 -4.67 -7.91 0.18
C GLU A 51 -3.57 -8.98 -0.04
N LEU A 52 -2.34 -8.68 0.38
CA LEU A 52 -1.23 -9.64 0.36
C LEU A 52 -1.41 -10.76 1.39
N GLU A 53 -1.88 -10.44 2.59
CA GLU A 53 -2.23 -11.42 3.64
C GLU A 53 -3.31 -12.37 3.15
N ASP A 54 -4.42 -11.85 2.64
CA ASP A 54 -5.52 -12.64 2.07
C ASP A 54 -5.03 -13.59 0.97
N ALA A 55 -4.15 -13.10 0.09
CA ALA A 55 -3.56 -13.91 -0.97
C ALA A 55 -2.62 -15.00 -0.44
N PHE A 56 -1.90 -14.75 0.66
CA PHE A 56 -1.13 -15.78 1.36
C PHE A 56 -2.04 -16.80 2.01
N GLU A 57 -3.13 -16.40 2.66
CA GLU A 57 -4.09 -17.33 3.28
C GLU A 57 -4.70 -18.28 2.26
N ALA A 58 -5.01 -17.78 1.05
CA ALA A 58 -5.55 -18.57 -0.05
C ALA A 58 -4.59 -19.65 -0.57
N MET A 59 -3.28 -19.47 -0.39
CA MET A 59 -2.28 -20.48 -0.74
C MET A 59 -2.40 -21.72 0.14
N PRO A 60 -2.13 -22.93 -0.39
CA PRO A 60 -2.03 -24.12 0.45
C PRO A 60 -0.90 -23.96 1.48
N ASP A 61 -1.04 -24.62 2.64
CA ASP A 61 -0.09 -24.50 3.76
C ASP A 61 1.34 -24.85 3.35
N ASN A 62 1.49 -25.82 2.44
CA ASN A 62 2.74 -26.16 1.79
C ASN A 62 2.48 -26.45 0.31
N TRP A 63 3.36 -25.96 -0.56
CA TRP A 63 3.41 -26.35 -1.97
C TRP A 63 4.86 -26.46 -2.43
N ASN A 64 5.10 -27.13 -3.55
CA ASN A 64 6.42 -27.25 -4.16
C ASN A 64 6.44 -26.85 -5.64
N SER A 65 7.64 -26.57 -6.15
CA SER A 65 7.83 -26.12 -7.53
C SER A 65 7.38 -27.12 -8.59
N THR A 66 7.44 -28.43 -8.31
CA THR A 66 6.97 -29.48 -9.22
C THR A 66 5.45 -29.46 -9.36
N GLN A 67 4.71 -29.37 -8.25
CA GLN A 67 3.24 -29.22 -8.25
C GLN A 67 2.82 -27.99 -9.04
N TYR A 68 3.51 -26.86 -8.85
CA TYR A 68 3.22 -25.65 -9.61
C TYR A 68 3.48 -25.84 -11.12
N ARG A 69 4.55 -26.53 -11.51
CA ARG A 69 4.84 -26.80 -12.93
C ARG A 69 3.76 -27.66 -13.57
N ILE A 70 3.28 -28.69 -12.87
CA ILE A 70 2.18 -29.54 -13.33
C ILE A 70 0.89 -28.72 -13.47
N ALA A 71 0.54 -27.94 -12.44
CA ALA A 71 -0.60 -27.04 -12.45
C ALA A 71 -0.56 -26.06 -13.64
N ARG A 72 0.59 -25.43 -13.88
CA ARG A 72 0.79 -24.50 -15.00
C ARG A 72 0.56 -25.16 -16.36
N THR A 73 1.13 -26.35 -16.59
CA THR A 73 0.95 -27.09 -17.84
C THR A 73 -0.52 -27.45 -18.05
N ARG A 74 -1.21 -27.91 -16.99
CA ARG A 74 -2.62 -28.28 -17.05
C ARG A 74 -3.53 -27.09 -17.37
N VAL A 75 -3.30 -25.93 -16.73
CA VAL A 75 -4.03 -24.70 -17.06
C VAL A 75 -3.79 -24.30 -18.52
N GLY A 76 -2.56 -24.43 -19.02
CA GLY A 76 -2.24 -24.14 -20.43
C GLY A 76 -2.99 -25.03 -21.42
N GLN A 77 -3.32 -26.28 -21.04
CA GLN A 77 -4.05 -27.23 -21.90
C GLN A 77 -5.57 -27.15 -21.73
N GLN A 78 -6.06 -26.88 -20.52
CA GLN A 78 -7.46 -27.03 -20.13
C GLN A 78 -8.00 -25.87 -19.30
N TYR A 79 -7.65 -24.63 -19.67
CA TYR A 79 -7.98 -23.41 -18.91
C TYR A 79 -9.46 -23.36 -18.45
N ASN A 80 -10.41 -23.45 -19.39
CA ASN A 80 -11.84 -23.33 -19.11
C ASN A 80 -12.37 -24.43 -18.18
N ALA A 81 -11.77 -25.62 -18.20
CA ALA A 81 -12.17 -26.73 -17.34
C ALA A 81 -11.63 -26.57 -15.91
N VAL A 82 -10.48 -25.91 -15.75
CA VAL A 82 -9.83 -25.73 -14.44
C VAL A 82 -10.35 -24.49 -13.72
N VAL A 83 -10.50 -23.36 -14.43
CA VAL A 83 -10.77 -22.06 -13.81
C VAL A 83 -12.03 -22.05 -12.92
N HIS A 84 -13.04 -22.85 -13.26
CA HIS A 84 -14.30 -22.95 -12.51
C HIS A 84 -14.30 -24.03 -11.42
N ARG A 85 -13.23 -24.83 -11.28
CA ARG A 85 -13.15 -25.93 -10.29
C ARG A 85 -12.35 -25.51 -9.08
N VAL A 86 -13.03 -25.25 -7.97
CA VAL A 86 -12.42 -24.74 -6.72
C VAL A 86 -11.46 -25.73 -6.06
N ASP A 87 -11.67 -27.04 -6.24
CA ASP A 87 -10.88 -28.12 -5.61
C ASP A 87 -9.86 -28.79 -6.56
N ASP A 88 -9.55 -28.16 -7.69
CA ASP A 88 -8.55 -28.71 -8.63
C ASP A 88 -7.13 -28.32 -8.16
N GLU A 89 -6.19 -29.28 -8.16
CA GLU A 89 -4.77 -29.02 -7.87
C GLU A 89 -4.17 -27.92 -8.75
N ALA A 90 -4.73 -27.72 -9.97
CA ALA A 90 -4.31 -26.66 -10.86
C ALA A 90 -4.74 -25.26 -10.43
N GLN A 91 -5.61 -25.12 -9.43
CA GLN A 91 -5.91 -23.85 -8.74
C GLN A 91 -4.68 -23.24 -8.07
N LEU A 92 -3.66 -24.05 -7.77
CA LEU A 92 -2.37 -23.56 -7.28
C LEU A 92 -1.74 -22.53 -8.25
N TYR A 93 -1.97 -22.67 -9.55
CA TYR A 93 -1.50 -21.70 -10.54
C TYR A 93 -2.13 -20.34 -10.32
N PHE A 94 -3.47 -20.26 -10.26
CA PHE A 94 -4.21 -19.01 -10.09
C PHE A 94 -3.88 -18.34 -8.76
N LYS A 95 -3.93 -19.10 -7.66
CA LYS A 95 -3.56 -18.61 -6.32
C LYS A 95 -2.16 -18.00 -6.27
N LYS A 96 -1.20 -18.60 -6.98
CA LYS A 96 0.17 -18.08 -7.07
C LYS A 96 0.25 -16.81 -7.92
N GLU A 97 -0.51 -16.70 -9.00
CA GLU A 97 -0.57 -15.47 -9.81
C GLU A 97 -1.26 -14.33 -9.05
N ASP A 98 -2.30 -14.62 -8.28
CA ASP A 98 -2.97 -13.66 -7.40
C ASP A 98 -2.01 -13.17 -6.31
N LEU A 99 -1.27 -14.08 -5.68
CA LEU A 99 -0.23 -13.74 -4.70
C LEU A 99 0.86 -12.83 -5.30
N LYS A 100 1.31 -13.10 -6.54
CA LYS A 100 2.27 -12.23 -7.23
C LYS A 100 1.70 -10.85 -7.47
N SER A 101 0.45 -10.77 -7.87
CA SER A 101 -0.24 -9.52 -8.15
C SER A 101 -0.40 -8.68 -6.87
N ALA A 102 -0.84 -9.31 -5.77
CA ALA A 102 -0.95 -8.67 -4.47
C ALA A 102 0.42 -8.20 -3.95
N TYR A 103 1.47 -9.00 -4.10
CA TYR A 103 2.82 -8.61 -3.72
C TYR A 103 3.32 -7.41 -4.54
N GLN A 104 3.10 -7.40 -5.86
CA GLN A 104 3.46 -6.25 -6.70
C GLN A 104 2.71 -4.99 -6.31
N ASN A 105 1.42 -5.12 -5.96
CA ASN A 105 0.63 -4.00 -5.45
C ASN A 105 1.23 -3.44 -4.15
N ALA A 106 1.54 -4.30 -3.19
CA ALA A 106 2.19 -3.91 -1.93
C ALA A 106 3.56 -3.25 -2.15
N VAL A 107 4.36 -3.72 -3.12
CA VAL A 107 5.63 -3.08 -3.49
C VAL A 107 5.41 -1.68 -4.08
N ARG A 108 4.43 -1.50 -4.97
CA ARG A 108 4.12 -0.18 -5.54
C ARG A 108 3.68 0.79 -4.44
N ALA A 109 2.76 0.36 -3.58
CA ALA A 109 2.28 1.19 -2.47
C ALA A 109 3.39 1.50 -1.45
N TRP A 110 4.32 0.57 -1.20
CA TRP A 110 5.51 0.83 -0.38
C TRP A 110 6.35 1.97 -0.94
N VAL A 111 6.69 1.93 -2.24
CA VAL A 111 7.52 2.96 -2.88
C VAL A 111 6.91 4.36 -2.74
N LEU A 112 5.57 4.46 -2.77
CA LEU A 112 4.88 5.74 -2.59
C LEU A 112 4.95 6.28 -1.16
N CYS A 113 5.07 5.42 -0.14
CA CYS A 113 4.96 5.82 1.26
C CYS A 113 6.26 5.67 2.08
N GLU A 114 7.29 4.99 1.54
CA GLU A 114 8.55 4.64 2.23
C GLU A 114 9.21 5.85 2.90
N GLY A 115 9.34 6.97 2.19
CA GLY A 115 9.93 8.20 2.72
C GLY A 115 9.12 8.85 3.86
N GLY A 116 7.82 8.57 3.94
CA GLY A 116 6.93 9.07 4.99
C GLY A 116 6.83 8.18 6.23
N ILE A 117 7.37 6.96 6.18
CA ILE A 117 7.39 6.00 7.30
C ILE A 117 8.71 6.17 8.06
N LYS A 118 8.66 6.79 9.24
CA LYS A 118 9.86 7.05 10.07
C LYS A 118 10.32 5.84 10.89
N ASP A 119 9.45 4.85 11.10
CA ASP A 119 9.75 3.67 11.89
C ASP A 119 10.69 2.72 11.12
N LYS A 120 11.96 2.71 11.52
CA LYS A 120 13.01 1.85 10.93
C LYS A 120 12.72 0.36 11.07
N SER A 121 11.92 -0.05 12.06
CA SER A 121 11.56 -1.46 12.24
C SER A 121 10.65 -1.94 11.11
N ILE A 122 9.73 -1.09 10.64
CA ILE A 122 8.87 -1.40 9.47
C ILE A 122 9.72 -1.60 8.22
N HIS A 123 10.73 -0.75 8.00
CA HIS A 123 11.65 -0.89 6.86
C HIS A 123 12.42 -2.22 6.91
N ALA A 124 12.91 -2.60 8.09
CA ALA A 124 13.64 -3.85 8.28
C ALA A 124 12.74 -5.08 8.06
N GLU A 125 11.54 -5.09 8.64
CA GLU A 125 10.58 -6.20 8.48
C GLU A 125 10.11 -6.32 7.03
N TRP A 126 9.80 -5.21 6.38
CA TRP A 126 9.42 -5.19 4.97
C TRP A 126 10.55 -5.73 4.07
N LYS A 127 11.79 -5.31 4.32
CA LYS A 127 12.97 -5.84 3.60
C LYS A 127 13.11 -7.35 3.79
N GLN A 128 12.97 -7.85 5.01
CA GLN A 128 13.02 -9.29 5.29
C GLN A 128 11.90 -10.05 4.57
N LEU A 129 10.68 -9.51 4.59
CA LEU A 129 9.53 -10.10 3.90
C LEU A 129 9.78 -10.19 2.39
N ARG A 130 10.31 -9.14 1.75
CA ARG A 130 10.64 -9.14 0.31
C ARG A 130 11.71 -10.18 -0.05
N THR A 131 12.74 -10.32 0.77
CA THR A 131 13.78 -11.34 0.58
C THR A 131 13.20 -12.74 0.72
N GLY A 132 12.41 -12.99 1.77
CA GLY A 132 11.76 -14.29 1.98
C GLY A 132 10.76 -14.64 0.88
N TYR A 133 9.96 -13.66 0.46
CA TYR A 133 8.97 -13.82 -0.61
C TYR A 133 9.60 -14.33 -1.92
N SER A 134 10.75 -13.77 -2.30
CA SER A 134 11.47 -14.18 -3.52
C SER A 134 11.87 -15.66 -3.47
N GLN A 135 12.24 -16.17 -2.29
CA GLN A 135 12.55 -17.58 -2.11
C GLN A 135 11.28 -18.44 -2.10
N TYR A 136 10.25 -18.00 -1.39
CA TYR A 136 8.96 -18.69 -1.31
C TYR A 136 8.32 -18.89 -2.68
N ILE A 137 8.28 -17.84 -3.52
CA ILE A 137 7.62 -17.92 -4.82
C ILE A 137 8.34 -18.86 -5.81
N LEU A 138 9.63 -19.13 -5.59
CA LEU A 138 10.44 -20.04 -6.40
C LEU A 138 10.35 -21.48 -5.90
N THR A 139 10.51 -21.68 -4.60
CA THR A 139 10.72 -23.02 -4.01
C THR A 139 9.48 -23.58 -3.31
N GLY A 140 8.53 -22.72 -2.95
CA GLY A 140 7.42 -23.05 -2.08
C GLY A 140 7.81 -23.05 -0.61
N GLY A 141 7.11 -23.85 0.19
CA GLY A 141 7.31 -23.93 1.64
C GLY A 141 6.11 -23.41 2.44
N ASN A 142 6.34 -23.14 3.73
CA ASN A 142 5.30 -22.84 4.70
C ASN A 142 4.91 -21.35 4.70
N LYS A 143 3.60 -21.06 4.62
CA LYS A 143 3.06 -19.70 4.57
C LYS A 143 3.03 -18.95 5.91
N ASN A 144 3.00 -19.64 7.05
CA ASN A 144 2.73 -19.05 8.38
C ASN A 144 3.80 -18.03 8.82
N CYS A 145 5.05 -18.23 8.38
CA CYS A 145 6.14 -17.28 8.63
C CYS A 145 5.91 -15.93 7.94
N TYR A 146 5.18 -15.92 6.80
CA TYR A 146 4.89 -14.70 6.06
C TYR A 146 3.68 -13.97 6.62
N LEU A 147 2.62 -14.70 6.99
CA LEU A 147 1.41 -14.12 7.61
C LEU A 147 1.76 -13.30 8.85
N SER A 148 2.51 -13.91 9.80
CA SER A 148 2.95 -13.20 11.02
C SER A 148 3.83 -11.97 10.74
N LYS A 149 4.62 -11.97 9.67
CA LYS A 149 5.42 -10.80 9.26
C LYS A 149 4.55 -9.69 8.68
N ILE A 150 3.54 -10.04 7.88
CA ILE A 150 2.59 -9.07 7.30
C ILE A 150 1.79 -8.41 8.43
N GLU A 151 1.24 -9.21 9.35
CA GLU A 151 0.53 -8.75 10.55
C GLU A 151 1.34 -7.77 11.38
N LYS A 152 2.60 -8.12 11.64
CA LYS A 152 3.52 -7.25 12.38
C LYS A 152 3.77 -5.91 11.69
N ILE A 153 3.76 -5.88 10.36
CA ILE A 153 3.96 -4.63 9.60
C ILE A 153 2.69 -3.78 9.66
N TYR A 154 1.54 -4.30 9.24
CA TYR A 154 0.34 -3.47 9.11
C TYR A 154 -0.25 -3.02 10.46
N SER A 155 -0.04 -3.79 11.54
CA SER A 155 -0.45 -3.41 12.90
C SER A 155 0.32 -2.19 13.43
N ARG A 156 1.58 -2.03 12.99
CA ARG A 156 2.44 -0.88 13.35
C ARG A 156 2.23 0.34 12.46
N ILE A 157 1.56 0.18 11.31
CA ILE A 157 1.16 1.32 10.49
C ILE A 157 0.01 2.04 11.20
N VAL A 158 0.39 3.08 11.93
CA VAL A 158 -0.52 4.05 12.52
C VAL A 158 -1.15 4.87 11.39
N VAL A 159 -2.44 4.65 11.16
CA VAL A 159 -3.23 5.38 10.16
C VAL A 159 -3.80 6.66 10.80
N PHE A 160 -4.27 6.59 12.04
CA PHE A 160 -4.80 7.74 12.77
C PHE A 160 -3.85 8.15 13.89
N ILE A 161 -3.49 9.45 13.92
CA ILE A 161 -2.84 10.10 15.06
C ILE A 161 -3.94 10.95 15.69
N ASP A 162 -4.33 10.65 16.92
CA ASP A 162 -5.13 11.55 17.76
C ASP A 162 -4.41 12.88 18.00
#